data_AF-A0A4R4RM95-F1
#
_entry.id   AF-A0A4R4RM95-F1
#
_cell.length_a   1.000
_cell.length_b   1.000
_cell.length_c   1.000
_cell.angle_alpha   90.00
_cell.angle_beta   90.00
_cell.angle_gamma   90.00
#
_symmetry.space_group_name_H-M   'P 1'
#
loop_
_entity.id
_entity.type
_entity.pdbx_description
1 polymer ?
#
loop_
_entity_poly.entity_id
_entity_poly.type
_entity_poly.pdbx_seq_one_letter_code
_entity_poly.pdbx_strand_id
1 'polypeptide(L)'
;MGGMSDEPQTSSMMSDGSGTTAWADAVAALAAADTYWLSTVRPDGRPHVVPILGVVVDGGFHFAAWPGSVAGRNLAADPRCVVAVNAAGLDLAVEGRAVPVRDESVLQAAAARYLDQYDWPVEIRDGVFHAEGAPTAGPGPFAVYALTPSKGFGYGSTEGDDYNPTRWRFG
;
A
#
# COMPACT_ATOMS: atom_id res chain seq x y z
N MET A 1 -0.66 -7.35 -14.82
CA MET A 1 0.59 -6.57 -14.97
C MET A 1 0.20 -5.12 -15.00
N GLY A 2 0.61 -4.40 -13.97
CA GLY A 2 0.20 -3.04 -13.62
C GLY A 2 0.64 -2.82 -12.18
N GLY A 3 1.94 -3.08 -11.94
CA GLY A 3 2.57 -2.74 -10.68
C GLY A 3 2.78 -1.24 -10.62
N MET A 4 3.25 -0.74 -9.49
CA MET A 4 3.64 0.68 -9.31
C MET A 4 4.84 1.12 -10.19
N SER A 5 5.16 0.36 -11.25
CA SER A 5 6.32 0.49 -12.13
C SER A 5 6.11 1.41 -13.34
N ASP A 6 4.86 1.74 -13.70
CA ASP A 6 4.63 2.74 -14.74
C ASP A 6 4.92 4.13 -14.18
N GLU A 7 5.79 4.87 -14.87
CA GLU A 7 6.15 6.23 -14.47
C GLU A 7 4.90 7.12 -14.54
N PRO A 8 4.43 7.66 -13.40
CA PRO A 8 3.20 8.43 -13.39
C PRO A 8 3.42 9.81 -14.01
N GLN A 9 2.34 10.36 -14.56
CA GLN A 9 2.28 11.78 -14.83
C GLN A 9 2.37 12.54 -13.50
N THR A 10 3.43 13.34 -13.37
CA THR A 10 3.76 14.08 -12.15
C THR A 10 3.42 15.56 -12.33
N SER A 11 2.74 16.14 -11.33
CA SER A 11 2.36 17.56 -11.36
C SER A 11 2.42 18.16 -9.95
N SER A 12 2.87 19.41 -9.84
CA SER A 12 2.72 20.17 -8.59
C SER A 12 1.24 20.40 -8.31
N MET A 13 0.87 20.39 -7.03
CA MET A 13 -0.46 20.82 -6.58
C MET A 13 -0.54 22.32 -6.34
N MET A 14 0.61 23.00 -6.35
CA MET A 14 0.72 24.44 -6.17
C MET A 14 0.77 25.14 -7.53
N SER A 15 0.35 26.40 -7.56
CA SER A 15 0.38 27.26 -8.75
C SER A 15 1.57 28.23 -8.77
N ASP A 16 2.50 28.12 -7.83
CA ASP A 16 3.60 29.05 -7.59
C ASP A 16 4.90 28.68 -8.32
N GLY A 17 4.90 27.59 -9.10
CA GLY A 17 6.07 27.10 -9.80
C GLY A 17 7.04 26.29 -8.94
N SER A 18 6.64 25.90 -7.72
CA SER A 18 7.38 24.90 -6.94
C SER A 18 7.59 23.60 -7.73
N GLY A 19 8.68 22.92 -7.39
CA GLY A 19 9.06 21.64 -7.98
C GLY A 19 8.08 20.52 -7.64
N THR A 20 8.45 19.30 -8.00
CA THR A 20 7.68 18.10 -7.69
C THR A 20 8.58 17.04 -7.07
N THR A 21 8.02 16.24 -6.17
CA THR A 21 8.62 15.03 -5.63
C THR A 21 8.54 13.91 -6.67
N ALA A 22 9.63 13.15 -6.87
CA ALA A 22 9.59 12.04 -7.82
C ALA A 22 8.78 10.86 -7.25
N TRP A 23 8.17 10.05 -8.11
CA TRP A 23 7.45 8.86 -7.66
C TRP A 23 8.39 7.86 -6.96
N ALA A 24 9.65 7.77 -7.39
CA ALA A 24 10.66 6.94 -6.76
C ALA A 24 10.86 7.28 -5.27
N ASP A 25 10.79 8.57 -4.91
CA ASP A 25 10.90 9.01 -3.52
C ASP A 25 9.68 8.57 -2.70
N ALA A 26 8.48 8.62 -3.30
CA ALA A 26 7.26 8.11 -2.66
C ALA A 26 7.31 6.59 -2.45
N VAL A 27 7.87 5.83 -3.40
CA VAL A 27 8.11 4.38 -3.24
C VAL A 27 9.13 4.11 -2.15
N ALA A 28 10.20 4.91 -2.06
CA ALA A 28 11.19 4.80 -1.00
C ALA A 28 10.57 5.08 0.39
N ALA A 29 9.71 6.09 0.49
CA ALA A 29 8.97 6.40 1.72
C ALA A 29 8.03 5.25 2.12
N LEU A 30 7.32 4.64 1.16
CA LEU A 30 6.55 3.41 1.42
C LEU A 30 7.47 2.31 1.95
N ALA A 31 8.58 2.01 1.28
CA ALA A 31 9.47 0.91 1.66
C ALA A 31 10.12 1.07 3.04
N ALA A 32 10.29 2.32 3.51
CA ALA A 32 10.87 2.66 4.81
C ALA A 32 9.85 2.66 5.97
N ALA A 33 8.55 2.54 5.67
CA ALA A 33 7.50 2.62 6.69
C ALA A 33 7.14 1.25 7.26
N ASP A 34 6.82 1.21 8.55
CA ASP A 34 6.43 -0.03 9.24
C ASP A 34 4.92 -0.15 9.42
N THR A 35 4.14 0.89 9.18
CA THR A 35 2.70 0.91 9.44
C THR A 35 1.99 1.86 8.49
N TYR A 36 0.85 1.42 7.94
CA TYR A 36 0.10 2.11 6.89
C TYR A 36 -1.39 2.09 7.19
N TRP A 37 -2.10 3.15 6.85
CA TRP A 37 -3.55 3.28 7.00
C TRP A 37 -4.27 2.88 5.71
N LEU A 38 -5.06 1.80 5.79
CA LEU A 38 -5.89 1.32 4.69
C LEU A 38 -7.32 1.82 4.84
N SER A 39 -7.78 2.61 3.88
CA SER A 39 -9.18 2.98 3.72
C SER A 39 -9.86 2.09 2.68
N THR A 40 -11.00 1.52 3.03
CA THR A 40 -11.87 0.69 2.16
C THR A 40 -13.31 1.21 2.21
N VAL A 41 -14.15 0.78 1.26
CA VAL A 41 -15.54 1.22 1.17
C VAL A 41 -16.48 0.11 1.65
N ARG A 42 -17.38 0.45 2.59
CA ARG A 42 -18.43 -0.48 3.05
C ARG A 42 -19.54 -0.60 1.99
N PRO A 43 -20.36 -1.67 2.00
CA PRO A 43 -21.48 -1.81 1.07
C PRO A 43 -22.50 -0.66 1.10
N ASP A 44 -22.60 0.06 2.21
CA ASP A 44 -23.46 1.25 2.37
C ASP A 44 -22.77 2.56 1.96
N GLY A 45 -21.58 2.50 1.36
CA GLY A 45 -20.80 3.63 0.89
C GLY A 45 -19.96 4.33 1.97
N ARG A 46 -20.07 3.94 3.24
CA ARG A 46 -19.26 4.57 4.31
C ARG A 46 -17.78 4.15 4.21
N PRO A 47 -16.83 5.07 4.42
CA PRO A 47 -15.43 4.72 4.49
C PRO A 47 -15.10 3.91 5.76
N HIS A 48 -14.09 3.06 5.68
CA HIS A 48 -13.52 2.32 6.80
C HIS A 48 -12.00 2.37 6.72
N VAL A 49 -11.37 3.03 7.70
CA VAL A 49 -9.91 3.12 7.81
C VAL A 49 -9.40 2.30 8.99
N VAL A 50 -8.33 1.54 8.78
CA VAL A 50 -7.66 0.72 9.80
C VAL A 50 -6.15 0.67 9.61
N PRO A 51 -5.40 0.40 10.69
CA PRO A 51 -3.99 0.03 10.61
C PRO A 51 -3.77 -1.28 9.85
N ILE A 52 -2.75 -1.30 8.99
CA ILE A 52 -2.21 -2.51 8.36
C ILE A 52 -0.68 -2.50 8.35
N LEU A 53 -0.10 -3.69 8.22
CA LEU A 53 1.30 -3.87 7.84
C LEU A 53 1.38 -4.17 6.34
N GLY A 54 2.45 -3.76 5.69
CA GLY A 54 2.62 -3.91 4.25
C GLY A 54 4.08 -3.89 3.86
N VAL A 55 4.37 -4.39 2.67
CA VAL A 55 5.73 -4.53 2.16
C VAL A 55 5.81 -4.01 0.74
N VAL A 56 6.95 -3.42 0.38
CA VAL A 56 7.26 -3.06 -1.01
C VAL A 56 8.11 -4.16 -1.62
N VAL A 57 7.66 -4.69 -2.77
CA VAL A 57 8.34 -5.71 -3.58
C VAL A 57 8.35 -5.23 -5.02
N ASP A 58 9.53 -5.15 -5.64
CA ASP A 58 9.72 -4.65 -7.01
C ASP A 58 9.00 -3.32 -7.28
N GLY A 59 9.05 -2.41 -6.28
CA GLY A 59 8.39 -1.12 -6.30
C GLY A 59 6.88 -1.15 -6.04
N GLY A 60 6.24 -2.32 -5.98
CA GLY A 60 4.83 -2.51 -5.69
C GLY A 60 4.52 -2.70 -4.21
N PHE A 61 3.51 -2.01 -3.69
CA PHE A 61 3.03 -2.15 -2.33
C PHE A 61 2.07 -3.34 -2.20
N HIS A 62 2.37 -4.23 -1.25
CA HIS A 62 1.61 -5.42 -0.95
C HIS A 62 1.18 -5.44 0.50
N PHE A 63 0.00 -5.97 0.79
CA PHE A 63 -0.43 -6.19 2.16
C PHE A 63 -1.23 -7.48 2.33
N ALA A 64 -1.12 -8.09 3.50
CA ALA A 64 -1.87 -9.27 3.89
C ALA A 64 -3.11 -8.87 4.72
N ALA A 65 -4.27 -9.46 4.42
CA ALA A 65 -5.49 -9.26 5.20
C ALA A 65 -6.30 -10.55 5.33
N TRP A 66 -6.84 -10.79 6.53
CA TRP A 66 -7.79 -11.88 6.74
C TRP A 66 -9.10 -11.59 5.98
N PRO A 67 -9.59 -12.50 5.12
CA PRO A 67 -10.83 -12.29 4.37
C PRO A 67 -12.07 -12.04 5.24
N GLY A 68 -12.10 -12.52 6.48
CA GLY A 68 -13.20 -12.31 7.42
C GLY A 68 -13.22 -10.94 8.11
N SER A 69 -12.14 -10.15 7.98
CA SER A 69 -12.08 -8.80 8.54
C SER A 69 -13.06 -7.85 7.84
N VAL A 70 -13.31 -6.67 8.42
CA VAL A 70 -14.13 -5.65 7.74
C VAL A 70 -13.46 -5.21 6.44
N ALA A 71 -12.16 -4.90 6.47
CA ALA A 71 -11.41 -4.52 5.28
C ALA A 71 -11.39 -5.65 4.23
N GLY A 72 -11.14 -6.90 4.63
CA GLY A 72 -11.14 -8.05 3.73
C GLY A 72 -12.49 -8.27 3.02
N ARG A 73 -13.60 -8.18 3.77
CA ARG A 73 -14.95 -8.26 3.19
C ARG A 73 -15.27 -7.08 2.27
N ASN A 74 -14.83 -5.88 2.64
CA ASN A 74 -14.99 -4.69 1.79
C ASN A 74 -14.23 -4.87 0.46
N LEU A 75 -12.96 -5.27 0.50
CA LEU A 75 -12.13 -5.47 -0.70
C LEU A 75 -12.65 -6.57 -1.62
N ALA A 76 -13.27 -7.61 -1.06
CA ALA A 76 -13.92 -8.65 -1.86
C ALA A 76 -15.15 -8.13 -2.62
N ALA A 77 -15.87 -7.14 -2.09
CA ALA A 77 -17.04 -6.52 -2.72
C ALA A 77 -16.68 -5.34 -3.63
N ASP A 78 -15.67 -4.56 -3.25
CA ASP A 78 -15.19 -3.38 -3.95
C ASP A 78 -13.67 -3.24 -3.75
N PRO A 79 -12.85 -3.43 -4.80
CA PRO A 79 -11.39 -3.41 -4.66
C PRO A 79 -10.84 -2.00 -4.46
N ARG A 80 -11.65 -0.94 -4.57
CA ARG A 80 -11.18 0.45 -4.43
C ARG A 80 -10.74 0.72 -3.00
N CYS A 81 -9.53 1.24 -2.86
CA CYS A 81 -8.96 1.59 -1.56
C CYS A 81 -8.03 2.81 -1.65
N VAL A 82 -7.67 3.31 -0.47
CA VAL A 82 -6.58 4.28 -0.31
C VAL A 82 -5.60 3.70 0.72
N VAL A 83 -4.31 3.73 0.39
CA VAL A 83 -3.24 3.46 1.37
C VAL A 83 -2.59 4.80 1.71
N ALA A 84 -2.50 5.13 2.98
CA ALA A 84 -1.85 6.32 3.47
C ALA A 84 -0.72 5.99 4.45
N VAL A 85 0.33 6.80 4.46
CA VAL A 85 1.49 6.65 5.32
C VAL A 85 2.15 8.00 5.59
N ASN A 86 2.74 8.14 6.77
CA ASN A 86 3.72 9.19 7.06
C ASN A 86 5.07 8.49 7.25
N ALA A 87 6.04 8.77 6.41
CA ALA A 87 7.37 8.17 6.50
C ALA A 87 8.42 9.02 5.78
N ALA A 88 9.64 9.03 6.32
CA ALA A 88 10.80 9.68 5.71
C ALA A 88 10.55 11.15 5.31
N GLY A 89 9.78 11.91 6.11
CA GLY A 89 9.45 13.31 5.83
C GLY A 89 8.28 13.51 4.85
N LEU A 90 7.68 12.45 4.33
CA LEU A 90 6.59 12.51 3.36
C LEU A 90 5.27 11.98 3.96
N ASP A 91 4.23 12.81 3.92
CA ASP A 91 2.83 12.38 4.05
C ASP A 91 2.32 11.94 2.67
N LEU A 92 2.01 10.66 2.53
CA LEU A 92 1.62 10.05 1.26
C LEU A 92 0.23 9.42 1.37
N ALA A 93 -0.61 9.65 0.35
CA ALA A 93 -1.85 8.92 0.13
C ALA A 93 -1.91 8.42 -1.32
N VAL A 94 -2.17 7.12 -1.50
CA VAL A 94 -2.24 6.46 -2.81
C VAL A 94 -3.64 5.85 -2.98
N GLU A 95 -4.41 6.41 -3.90
CA GLU A 95 -5.68 5.87 -4.38
C GLU A 95 -5.43 4.75 -5.38
N GLY A 96 -6.12 3.62 -5.23
CA GLY A 96 -5.95 2.51 -6.17
C GLY A 96 -6.97 1.39 -6.00
N ARG A 97 -6.58 0.22 -6.54
CA ARG A 97 -7.31 -1.03 -6.38
C ARG A 97 -6.42 -2.05 -5.69
N ALA A 98 -6.91 -2.70 -4.63
CA ALA A 98 -6.26 -3.85 -4.04
C ALA A 98 -6.64 -5.11 -4.83
N VAL A 99 -5.69 -5.70 -5.55
CA VAL A 99 -5.89 -6.88 -6.38
C VAL A 99 -5.32 -8.10 -5.66
N PRO A 100 -6.09 -9.18 -5.46
CA PRO A 100 -5.56 -10.40 -4.86
C PRO A 100 -4.40 -10.98 -5.69
N VAL A 101 -3.31 -11.30 -5.01
CA VAL A 101 -2.14 -11.97 -5.60
C VAL A 101 -2.27 -13.47 -5.38
N ARG A 102 -2.07 -14.24 -6.45
CA ARG A 102 -2.00 -15.71 -6.42
C ARG A 102 -0.77 -16.26 -7.13
N ASP A 103 0.05 -15.38 -7.70
CA ASP A 103 1.30 -15.77 -8.34
C ASP A 103 2.31 -16.18 -7.26
N GLU A 104 2.78 -17.41 -7.34
CA GLU A 104 3.66 -17.99 -6.33
C GLU A 104 4.96 -17.20 -6.17
N SER A 105 5.56 -16.72 -7.25
CA SER A 105 6.82 -15.98 -7.19
C SER A 105 6.65 -14.65 -6.44
N VAL A 106 5.54 -13.95 -6.67
CA VAL A 106 5.21 -12.71 -5.96
C VAL A 106 4.91 -12.99 -4.49
N LEU A 107 4.18 -14.07 -4.19
CA LEU A 107 3.89 -14.47 -2.82
C LEU A 107 5.18 -14.80 -2.06
N GLN A 108 6.11 -15.54 -2.65
CA GLN A 108 7.40 -15.88 -2.05
C GLN A 108 8.25 -14.61 -1.79
N ALA A 109 8.28 -13.67 -2.73
CA ALA A 109 8.98 -12.41 -2.54
C ALA A 109 8.36 -11.54 -1.42
N ALA A 110 7.03 -11.46 -1.37
CA ALA A 110 6.33 -10.79 -0.28
C ALA A 110 6.58 -11.46 1.06
N ALA A 111 6.54 -12.80 1.13
CA ALA A 111 6.84 -13.56 2.34
C ALA A 111 8.24 -13.29 2.87
N ALA A 112 9.25 -13.31 1.98
CA ALA A 112 10.62 -12.98 2.33
C ALA A 112 10.75 -11.55 2.88
N ARG A 113 10.06 -10.58 2.27
CA ARG A 113 10.08 -9.20 2.73
C ARG A 113 9.34 -9.00 4.06
N TYR A 114 8.25 -9.72 4.30
CA TYR A 114 7.55 -9.72 5.59
C TYR A 114 8.42 -10.30 6.71
N LEU A 115 9.16 -11.38 6.43
CA LEU A 115 10.13 -11.93 7.38
C LEU A 115 11.24 -10.92 7.70
N ASP A 116 11.82 -10.31 6.69
CA ASP A 116 12.89 -9.31 6.86
C ASP A 116 12.43 -8.05 7.61
N GLN A 117 11.25 -7.51 7.28
CA GLN A 117 10.77 -6.26 7.88
C GLN A 117 10.19 -6.43 9.28
N TYR A 118 9.47 -7.52 9.52
CA TYR A 118 8.59 -7.66 10.68
C TYR A 118 8.90 -8.90 11.52
N ASP A 119 9.92 -9.69 11.16
CA ASP A 119 10.20 -11.01 11.76
C ASP A 119 8.96 -11.92 11.75
N TRP A 120 8.16 -11.83 10.67
CA TRP A 120 6.90 -12.55 10.54
C TRP A 120 7.03 -13.68 9.51
N PRO A 121 7.37 -14.90 9.94
CA PRO A 121 7.46 -16.05 9.04
C PRO A 121 6.07 -16.49 8.59
N VAL A 122 5.90 -16.64 7.28
CA VAL A 122 4.66 -17.11 6.67
C VAL A 122 4.91 -18.35 5.82
N GLU A 123 4.00 -19.30 5.87
CA GLU A 123 3.93 -20.42 4.95
C GLU A 123 2.94 -20.10 3.83
N ILE A 124 3.26 -20.43 2.59
CA ILE A 124 2.35 -20.26 1.45
C ILE A 124 1.66 -21.59 1.17
N ARG A 125 0.33 -21.60 1.21
CA ARG A 125 -0.51 -22.74 0.83
C ARG A 125 -1.71 -22.25 0.03
N ASP A 126 -2.05 -22.94 -1.04
CA ASP A 126 -3.21 -22.63 -1.90
C ASP A 126 -3.31 -21.14 -2.33
N GLY A 127 -2.15 -20.51 -2.55
CA GLY A 127 -2.03 -19.11 -2.95
C GLY A 127 -2.40 -18.09 -1.87
N VAL A 128 -2.30 -18.44 -0.59
CA VAL A 128 -2.52 -17.55 0.56
C VAL A 128 -1.46 -17.76 1.64
N PHE A 129 -1.30 -16.77 2.53
CA PHE A 129 -0.38 -16.87 3.66
C PHE A 129 -1.03 -17.58 4.85
N HIS A 130 -0.26 -18.46 5.48
CA HIS A 130 -0.56 -19.14 6.72
C HIS A 130 0.52 -18.81 7.75
N ALA A 131 0.12 -18.19 8.85
CA ALA A 131 1.00 -17.84 9.96
C ALA A 131 0.16 -17.64 11.22
N GLU A 132 0.81 -17.56 12.38
CA GLU A 132 0.16 -17.00 13.56
C GLU A 132 -0.25 -15.55 13.29
N GLY A 133 -1.35 -15.13 13.93
CA GLY A 133 -2.00 -13.85 13.68
C GLY A 133 -1.03 -12.66 13.72
N ALA A 134 -1.03 -11.82 12.69
CA ALA A 134 -0.34 -10.54 12.74
C ALA A 134 -1.23 -9.52 13.50
N PRO A 135 -0.64 -8.57 14.29
CA PRO A 135 -1.37 -7.65 15.15
C PRO A 135 -2.53 -6.90 14.47
N THR A 136 -2.40 -6.61 13.18
CA THR A 136 -3.39 -5.86 12.38
C THR A 136 -4.13 -6.71 11.34
N ALA A 137 -3.65 -7.92 11.04
CA ALA A 137 -4.15 -8.73 9.92
C ALA A 137 -5.28 -9.69 10.31
N GLY A 138 -5.43 -10.03 11.60
CA GLY A 138 -6.43 -10.97 12.11
C GLY A 138 -5.92 -12.41 12.27
N PRO A 139 -6.82 -13.42 12.40
CA PRO A 139 -6.44 -14.80 12.73
C PRO A 139 -5.93 -15.66 11.56
N GLY A 140 -5.98 -15.17 10.32
CA GLY A 140 -5.58 -15.93 9.13
C GLY A 140 -6.60 -16.99 8.67
N PRO A 141 -6.34 -17.70 7.56
CA PRO A 141 -5.27 -17.43 6.58
C PRO A 141 -5.47 -16.09 5.89
N PHE A 142 -4.40 -15.53 5.32
CA PHE A 142 -4.38 -14.16 4.80
C PHE A 142 -4.33 -14.16 3.27
N ALA A 143 -5.27 -13.44 2.65
CA ALA A 143 -5.13 -13.07 1.25
C ALA A 143 -4.07 -11.96 1.15
N VAL A 144 -3.17 -12.09 0.18
CA VAL A 144 -2.20 -11.04 -0.17
C VAL A 144 -2.80 -10.20 -1.29
N TYR A 145 -2.72 -8.88 -1.14
CA TYR A 145 -3.17 -7.92 -2.13
C TYR A 145 -2.00 -7.09 -2.62
N ALA A 146 -1.96 -6.82 -3.92
CA ALA A 146 -1.12 -5.78 -4.51
C ALA A 146 -1.94 -4.52 -4.74
N LEU A 147 -1.41 -3.35 -4.40
CA LEU A 147 -2.03 -2.07 -4.75
C LEU A 147 -1.66 -1.72 -6.20
N THR A 148 -2.66 -1.67 -7.07
CA THR A 148 -2.54 -1.02 -8.38
C THR A 148 -2.92 0.46 -8.22
N PRO A 149 -1.95 1.38 -8.28
CA PRO A 149 -2.19 2.81 -8.04
C PRO A 149 -2.96 3.41 -9.23
N SER A 150 -3.77 4.42 -8.92
CA SER A 150 -4.47 5.25 -9.90
C SER A 150 -4.14 6.73 -9.72
N LYS A 151 -3.92 7.14 -8.47
CA LYS A 151 -3.48 8.49 -8.12
C LYS A 151 -2.69 8.48 -6.83
N GLY A 152 -1.69 9.34 -6.72
CA GLY A 152 -0.96 9.58 -5.47
C GLY A 152 -0.95 11.06 -5.11
N PHE A 153 -0.83 11.35 -3.82
CA PHE A 153 -0.71 12.68 -3.24
C PHE A 153 0.40 12.66 -2.20
N GLY A 154 1.40 13.53 -2.34
CA GLY A 154 2.51 13.66 -1.41
C GLY A 154 2.59 15.08 -0.87
N TYR A 155 2.87 15.21 0.42
CA TYR A 155 3.13 16.49 1.10
C TYR A 155 4.37 16.35 1.99
N GLY A 156 5.22 17.37 2.01
CA GLY A 156 6.26 17.46 3.04
C GLY A 156 5.61 17.54 4.43
N SER A 157 6.11 16.75 5.37
CA SER A 157 5.53 16.62 6.71
C SER A 157 6.29 17.42 7.78
N THR A 158 7.51 17.87 7.48
CA THR A 158 8.33 18.72 8.35
C THR A 158 8.73 20.01 7.64
N GLU A 159 8.84 21.10 8.41
CA GLU A 159 9.33 22.38 7.92
C GLU A 159 10.80 22.25 7.48
N GLY A 160 11.08 22.53 6.20
CA GLY A 160 12.42 22.40 5.62
C GLY A 160 12.69 21.10 4.88
N ASP A 161 11.72 20.19 4.76
CA ASP A 161 11.83 19.01 3.89
C ASP A 161 11.87 19.41 2.41
N ASP A 162 12.64 18.67 1.60
CA ASP A 162 12.77 18.87 0.15
C ASP A 162 11.51 18.43 -0.64
N TYR A 163 10.46 17.97 0.05
CA TYR A 163 9.24 17.47 -0.58
C TYR A 163 8.26 18.59 -0.92
N ASN A 164 7.87 18.62 -2.18
CA ASN A 164 6.88 19.57 -2.68
C ASN A 164 5.51 18.90 -2.75
N PRO A 165 4.39 19.62 -2.48
CA PRO A 165 3.05 19.10 -2.69
C PRO A 165 2.85 18.56 -4.12
N THR A 166 2.79 17.24 -4.27
CA THR A 166 2.91 16.57 -5.57
C THR A 166 1.82 15.56 -5.81
N ARG A 167 1.25 15.61 -7.02
CA ARG A 167 0.23 14.68 -7.50
C ARG A 167 0.81 13.79 -8.59
N TRP A 168 0.63 12.48 -8.41
CA TRP A 168 0.93 11.45 -9.41
C TRP A 168 -0.35 10.88 -9.99
N ARG A 169 -0.40 10.63 -11.31
CA ARG A 169 -1.51 9.95 -11.99
C ARG A 169 -0.99 8.80 -12.84
N PHE A 170 -1.66 7.65 -12.72
CA PHE A 170 -1.31 6.41 -13.41
C PHE A 170 -2.35 6.13 -14.50
N GLY A 171 -1.89 5.60 -15.65
CA GLY A 171 -2.70 5.38 -16.87
C GLY A 171 -3.43 4.05 -16.89
#